data_AF-A0A2S2P3X0-F1
#
_entry.id   AF-A0A2S2P3X0-F1
#
_cell.length_a   1.000
_cell.length_b   1.000
_cell.length_c   1.000
_cell.angle_alpha   90.00
_cell.angle_beta   90.00
_cell.angle_gamma   90.00
#
_symmetry.space_group_name_H-M   'P 1'
#
loop_
_entity.id
_entity.type
_entity.pdbx_description
1 polymer ?
#
loop_
_entity_poly.entity_id
_entity_poly.type
_entity_poly.pdbx_seq_one_letter_code
_entity_poly.pdbx_strand_id
1 'polypeptide(L)'
;DDNVLISITDHICNGPCSNIDRQKVTNACKRKAINDINERPQKIILNEIQSNNSISTFTVNDVSAIRQSIYRARKNSFPINPSSLNELHSAIDNTDTSTSNGEEFLLINDQETNIIIFL
;
A
#
# COMPACT_ATOMS: atom_id res chain seq x y z
N ASP A 1 -17.39 11.67 28.98
CA ASP A 1 -16.00 11.48 28.55
C ASP A 1 -15.95 11.40 27.03
N ASP A 2 -15.87 12.59 26.44
CA ASP A 2 -16.08 12.82 25.03
C ASP A 2 -14.92 12.27 24.19
N ASN A 3 -15.24 11.31 23.32
CA ASN A 3 -14.39 10.86 22.23
C ASN A 3 -14.19 12.02 21.25
N VAL A 4 -13.14 12.82 21.48
CA VAL A 4 -12.71 13.79 20.49
C VAL A 4 -11.97 13.04 19.39
N LEU A 5 -12.75 12.65 18.38
CA LEU A 5 -12.27 12.28 17.05
C LEU A 5 -11.72 13.55 16.41
N ILE A 6 -10.60 14.05 16.95
CA ILE A 6 -9.93 15.24 16.46
C ILE A 6 -9.60 14.96 14.98
N SER A 7 -10.05 15.85 14.11
CA SER A 7 -9.60 15.98 12.72
C SER A 7 -8.08 16.18 12.74
N ILE A 8 -7.31 15.08 12.80
CA ILE A 8 -5.83 15.12 12.81
C ILE A 8 -5.29 15.64 11.47
N THR A 9 -6.15 15.82 10.46
CA THR A 9 -5.81 16.57 9.25
C THR A 9 -5.37 18.01 9.53
N ASP A 10 -5.82 18.62 10.63
CA ASP A 10 -5.62 20.05 10.89
C ASP A 10 -4.61 20.36 12.03
N HIS A 11 -4.08 19.34 12.72
CA HIS A 11 -3.17 19.50 13.87
C HIS A 11 -1.71 19.09 13.60
N ILE A 12 -1.30 19.13 12.34
CA ILE A 12 0.08 18.80 11.98
C ILE A 12 0.97 20.04 12.18
N CYS A 13 1.86 19.97 13.17
CA CYS A 13 2.72 21.07 13.59
C CYS A 13 3.82 21.42 12.56
N ASN A 14 4.34 22.64 12.60
CA ASN A 14 5.43 23.14 11.75
C ASN A 14 6.84 22.96 12.38
N GLY A 15 6.97 22.13 13.42
CA GLY A 15 8.25 21.87 14.08
C GLY A 15 9.10 20.81 13.34
N PRO A 16 10.45 20.89 13.36
CA PRO A 16 11.27 19.91 12.65
C PRO A 16 11.36 18.58 13.43
N CYS A 17 10.90 17.49 12.81
CA CYS A 17 11.19 16.12 13.25
C CYS A 17 12.69 15.84 13.15
N SER A 18 13.26 15.11 14.13
CA SER A 18 14.61 14.58 14.00
C SER A 18 14.69 13.61 12.80
N ASN A 19 15.77 13.66 12.02
CA ASN A 19 15.90 12.86 10.79
C ASN A 19 15.80 11.34 11.08
N ILE A 20 16.22 10.93 12.28
CA ILE A 20 16.21 9.54 12.74
C ILE A 20 14.79 9.05 13.02
N ASP A 21 13.96 9.85 13.69
CA ASP A 21 12.59 9.43 14.05
C ASP A 21 11.71 9.33 12.80
N ARG A 22 11.89 10.26 11.85
CA ARG A 22 11.28 10.14 10.51
C ARG A 22 11.65 8.82 9.85
N GLN A 23 12.94 8.46 9.85
CA GLN A 23 13.40 7.25 9.19
C GLN A 23 12.83 5.99 9.83
N LYS A 24 12.77 5.95 11.17
CA LYS A 24 12.15 4.86 11.93
C LYS A 24 10.69 4.66 11.56
N VAL A 25 9.88 5.72 11.64
CA VAL A 25 8.45 5.70 11.30
C VAL A 25 8.25 5.31 9.83
N THR A 26 9.05 5.88 8.92
CA THR A 26 8.97 5.55 7.48
C THR A 26 9.25 4.07 7.23
N ASN A 27 10.26 3.50 7.86
CA ASN A 27 10.59 2.09 7.71
C ASN A 27 9.50 1.18 8.29
N ALA A 28 8.97 1.50 9.46
CA ALA A 28 7.85 0.78 10.06
C ALA A 28 6.61 0.81 9.15
N CYS A 29 6.27 1.99 8.63
CA CYS A 29 5.17 2.18 7.68
C CYS A 29 5.36 1.35 6.40
N LYS A 30 6.55 1.35 5.79
CA LYS A 30 6.84 0.56 4.58
C LYS A 30 6.66 -0.94 4.82
N ARG A 31 7.16 -1.46 5.95
CA ARG A 31 7.00 -2.88 6.31
C ARG A 31 5.53 -3.25 6.49
N LYS A 32 4.78 -2.43 7.23
CA LYS A 32 3.35 -2.66 7.48
C LYS A 32 2.51 -2.55 6.21
N ALA A 33 2.89 -1.66 5.30
CA ALA A 33 2.22 -1.48 4.02
C ALA A 33 2.32 -2.67 3.07
N ILE A 34 3.38 -3.49 3.20
CA ILE A 34 3.56 -4.74 2.44
C ILE A 34 2.79 -5.87 3.11
N ASN A 35 2.85 -5.97 4.44
CA ASN A 35 2.15 -7.01 5.20
C ASN A 35 0.62 -6.87 5.13
N ASP A 36 0.13 -5.63 5.09
CA ASP A 36 -1.29 -5.31 4.98
C ASP A 36 -1.50 -4.33 3.81
N ILE A 37 -1.57 -4.92 2.61
CA ILE A 37 -1.65 -4.16 1.36
C ILE A 37 -3.00 -3.45 1.18
N ASN A 38 -4.05 -3.98 1.82
CA ASN A 38 -5.42 -3.49 1.72
C ASN A 38 -5.71 -2.36 2.72
N GLU A 39 -4.96 -2.27 3.82
CA GLU A 39 -5.12 -1.20 4.79
C GLU A 39 -4.91 0.19 4.17
N ARG A 40 -5.72 1.17 4.59
CA ARG A 40 -5.57 2.54 4.09
C ARG A 40 -4.22 3.13 4.57
N PRO A 41 -3.39 3.72 3.69
CA PRO A 41 -2.10 4.31 4.07
C PRO A 41 -2.18 5.31 5.22
N GLN A 42 -3.27 6.08 5.29
CA GLN A 42 -3.53 7.02 6.38
C GLN A 42 -3.60 6.33 7.75
N LYS A 43 -4.26 5.17 7.84
CA LYS A 43 -4.39 4.42 9.09
C LYS A 43 -3.04 3.84 9.52
N ILE A 44 -2.24 3.35 8.57
CA ILE A 44 -0.85 2.92 8.83
C ILE A 44 -0.03 4.06 9.42
N ILE A 45 -0.02 5.23 8.76
CA ILE A 45 0.78 6.38 9.18
C ILE A 45 0.37 6.86 10.57
N LEU A 46 -0.93 7.04 10.81
CA LEU A 46 -1.45 7.53 12.10
C LEU A 46 -1.08 6.57 13.23
N ASN A 47 -1.27 5.27 13.03
CA ASN A 47 -0.93 4.26 14.03
C ASN A 47 0.56 4.26 14.36
N GLU A 48 1.44 4.38 13.37
CA GLU A 48 2.88 4.39 13.61
C GLU A 48 3.36 5.70 14.27
N ILE A 49 2.83 6.85 13.88
CA ILE A 49 3.18 8.14 14.53
C ILE A 49 2.73 8.15 16.01
N GLN A 50 1.52 7.64 16.28
CA GLN A 50 1.00 7.50 17.65
C GLN A 50 1.85 6.54 18.48
N SER A 51 2.20 5.38 17.91
CA SER A 51 3.00 4.35 18.60
C SER A 51 4.43 4.81 18.93
N ASN A 52 4.97 5.79 18.19
CA ASN A 52 6.28 6.38 18.42
C ASN A 52 6.23 7.68 19.26
N ASN A 53 5.08 8.02 19.87
CA ASN A 53 4.87 9.25 20.67
C ASN A 53 5.34 10.54 19.97
N SER A 54 5.30 10.58 18.63
CA SER A 54 5.94 11.64 17.83
C SER A 54 4.95 12.60 17.17
N ILE A 55 3.70 12.64 17.63
CA ILE A 55 2.61 13.38 16.96
C ILE A 55 2.94 14.86 16.75
N SER A 56 3.63 15.49 17.71
CA SER A 56 3.99 16.90 17.71
C SER A 56 5.28 17.24 16.96
N THR A 57 5.85 16.32 16.18
CA THR A 57 7.11 16.57 15.44
C THR A 57 7.00 16.37 13.93
N PHE A 58 5.97 15.67 13.44
CA PHE A 58 5.80 15.44 12.00
C PHE A 58 5.06 16.63 11.37
N THR A 59 5.55 17.06 10.20
CA THR A 59 4.90 18.08 9.37
C THR A 59 4.03 17.46 8.28
N VAL A 60 3.20 18.28 7.60
CA VAL A 60 2.31 17.81 6.52
C VAL A 60 3.12 17.21 5.37
N ASN A 61 4.27 17.84 5.07
CA ASN A 61 5.20 17.36 4.05
C ASN A 61 5.75 15.98 4.40
N ASP A 62 5.89 15.68 5.68
CA ASP A 62 6.48 14.43 6.16
C ASP A 62 5.50 13.28 6.00
N VAL A 63 4.25 13.53 6.40
CA VAL A 63 3.15 12.62 6.16
C VAL A 63 2.97 12.37 4.66
N SER A 64 3.10 13.40 3.82
CA SER A 64 3.07 13.26 2.37
C SER A 64 4.21 12.38 1.84
N ALA A 65 5.45 12.61 2.29
CA ALA A 65 6.61 11.82 1.91
C ALA A 65 6.52 10.35 2.37
N ILE A 66 6.03 10.11 3.58
CA ILE A 66 5.77 8.74 4.09
C ILE A 66 4.71 8.07 3.23
N ARG A 67 3.62 8.76 2.89
CA ARG A 67 2.56 8.22 2.03
C ARG A 67 3.10 7.80 0.67
N GLN A 68 3.96 8.62 0.04
CA GLN A 68 4.64 8.24 -1.20
C GLN A 68 5.54 7.01 -1.01
N SER A 69 6.26 6.92 0.11
CA SER A 69 7.11 5.77 0.43
C SER A 69 6.30 4.48 0.59
N ILE A 70 5.10 4.57 1.20
CA ILE A 70 4.13 3.46 1.29
C ILE A 70 3.69 3.01 -0.11
N TYR A 71 3.26 3.94 -0.97
CA TYR A 71 2.82 3.58 -2.32
C TYR A 71 3.94 2.94 -3.15
N ARG A 72 5.18 3.43 -3.03
CA ARG A 72 6.34 2.82 -3.68
C ARG A 72 6.62 1.41 -3.15
N ALA A 73 6.54 1.20 -1.84
CA ALA A 73 6.72 -0.11 -1.24
C ALA A 73 5.66 -1.12 -1.72
N ARG A 74 4.39 -0.70 -1.77
CA ARG A 74 3.29 -1.52 -2.33
C ARG A 74 3.47 -1.80 -3.80
N LYS A 75 3.86 -0.80 -4.59
CA LYS A 75 4.11 -1.00 -6.03
C LYS A 75 5.14 -2.10 -6.27
N ASN A 76 6.19 -2.15 -5.45
CA ASN A 76 7.25 -3.14 -5.59
C ASN A 76 6.84 -4.56 -5.15
N SER A 77 5.71 -4.73 -4.45
CA SER A 77 5.19 -6.06 -4.10
C SER A 77 4.25 -6.64 -5.17
N PHE A 78 3.79 -5.84 -6.13
CA PHE A 78 2.99 -6.31 -7.25
C PHE A 78 3.90 -6.88 -8.36
N PRO A 79 3.40 -7.84 -9.15
CA PRO A 79 4.12 -8.33 -10.32
C PRO A 79 4.39 -7.19 -11.32
N ILE A 80 5.48 -7.35 -12.08
CA ILE A 80 5.84 -6.40 -13.13
C ILE A 80 4.73 -6.43 -14.20
N ASN A 81 4.37 -5.25 -14.71
CA ASN A 81 3.42 -5.17 -15.80
C ASN A 81 4.03 -5.83 -17.06
N PRO A 82 3.38 -6.85 -17.64
CA PRO A 82 3.90 -7.52 -18.81
C PRO A 82 4.07 -6.55 -19.97
N SER A 83 5.17 -6.69 -20.70
CA SER A 83 5.53 -5.82 -21.83
C SER A 83 5.20 -6.44 -23.19
N SER A 84 4.75 -7.70 -23.22
CA SER A 84 4.33 -8.41 -24.42
C SER A 84 3.09 -9.28 -24.16
N LEU A 85 2.35 -9.62 -25.22
CA LEU A 85 1.21 -10.52 -25.13
C LEU A 85 1.62 -11.90 -24.60
N ASN A 86 2.74 -12.44 -25.05
CA ASN A 86 3.26 -13.72 -24.53
C ASN A 86 3.55 -13.67 -23.04
N GLU A 87 4.16 -12.58 -22.57
CA GLU A 87 4.43 -12.37 -21.14
C GLU A 87 3.13 -12.20 -20.35
N LEU A 88 2.12 -11.53 -20.92
CA LEU A 88 0.79 -11.39 -20.32
C LEU A 88 0.11 -12.76 -20.16
N HIS A 89 0.01 -13.55 -21.23
CA HIS A 89 -0.59 -14.88 -21.18
C HIS A 89 0.14 -15.79 -20.19
N SER A 90 1.48 -15.78 -20.21
CA SER A 90 2.31 -16.51 -19.24
C SER A 90 2.08 -16.05 -17.81
N ALA A 91 1.94 -14.74 -17.56
CA ALA A 91 1.70 -14.20 -16.23
C ALA A 91 0.33 -14.61 -15.69
N ILE A 92 -0.70 -14.64 -16.55
CA ILE A 92 -2.04 -15.10 -16.21
C ILE A 92 -2.02 -16.58 -15.82
N ASP A 93 -1.38 -17.44 -16.61
CA ASP A 93 -1.29 -18.89 -16.33
C ASP A 93 -0.57 -19.20 -15.01
N ASN A 94 0.36 -18.33 -14.59
CA ASN A 94 1.10 -18.48 -13.34
C ASN A 94 0.42 -17.81 -12.14
N THR A 95 -0.71 -17.14 -12.34
CA THR A 95 -1.45 -16.47 -11.26
C THR A 95 -2.51 -17.40 -10.70
N ASP A 96 -2.65 -17.45 -9.38
CA ASP A 96 -3.78 -18.16 -8.76
C ASP A 96 -5.07 -17.37 -9.02
N THR A 97 -5.96 -17.96 -9.82
CA THR A 97 -7.24 -17.37 -10.21
C THR A 97 -8.42 -17.98 -9.45
N SER A 98 -8.18 -18.60 -8.30
CA SER A 98 -9.24 -19.13 -7.44
C SER A 98 -9.97 -17.99 -6.71
N THR A 99 -11.30 -18.00 -6.72
CA THR A 99 -12.10 -17.07 -5.89
C THR A 99 -12.02 -17.45 -4.41
N SER A 100 -12.50 -16.57 -3.53
CA SER A 100 -12.62 -16.88 -2.09
C SER A 100 -13.52 -18.09 -1.79
N ASN A 101 -14.37 -18.47 -2.75
CA ASN A 101 -15.25 -19.63 -2.66
C ASN A 101 -14.65 -20.89 -3.29
N GLY A 102 -13.43 -20.80 -3.85
CA GLY A 102 -12.74 -21.91 -4.51
C GLY A 102 -13.20 -22.16 -5.95
N GLU A 103 -13.88 -21.20 -6.58
CA GLU A 103 -14.31 -21.29 -7.98
C GLU A 103 -13.20 -20.78 -8.90
N GLU A 104 -13.12 -21.29 -10.12
CA GLU A 104 -12.17 -20.82 -11.12
C GLU A 104 -12.68 -19.52 -11.76
N PHE A 105 -11.96 -18.41 -11.52
CA PHE A 105 -12.32 -17.09 -12.04
C PHE A 105 -11.90 -16.89 -13.51
N LEU A 106 -10.84 -17.57 -13.94
CA LEU A 106 -10.34 -17.49 -15.32
C LEU A 106 -11.00 -18.58 -16.17
N LEU A 107 -11.86 -18.20 -17.10
CA LEU A 107 -12.58 -19.14 -17.96
C LEU A 107 -11.77 -19.54 -19.19
N ILE A 108 -11.15 -18.56 -19.85
CA ILE A 108 -10.37 -18.77 -21.08
C ILE A 108 -9.14 -17.87 -21.06
N ASN A 109 -7.99 -18.44 -21.41
CA ASN A 109 -6.76 -17.72 -21.74
C ASN A 109 -6.24 -18.21 -23.10
N ASP A 110 -6.77 -17.65 -24.19
CA ASP A 110 -6.42 -18.05 -25.56
C ASP A 110 -5.29 -17.17 -26.10
N GLN A 111 -4.09 -17.74 -26.20
CA GLN A 111 -2.89 -17.07 -26.68
C GLN A 111 -2.84 -16.91 -28.21
N GLU A 112 -3.58 -17.72 -28.97
CA GLU A 112 -3.63 -17.63 -30.43
C GLU A 112 -4.48 -16.42 -30.86
N THR A 113 -5.68 -16.31 -30.29
CA THR A 113 -6.58 -15.18 -30.56
C THR A 113 -6.35 -13.98 -29.65
N ASN A 114 -5.51 -14.11 -28.62
CA ASN A 114 -5.27 -13.13 -27.56
C ASN A 114 -6.55 -12.71 -26.81
N ILE A 115 -7.46 -13.68 -26.60
CA ILE A 115 -8.72 -13.48 -25.90
C ILE A 115 -8.60 -14.04 -24.48
N ILE A 116 -8.99 -13.23 -23.51
CA ILE A 116 -9.05 -13.62 -22.10
C ILE A 116 -10.48 -13.41 -21.61
N ILE A 117 -11.07 -14.42 -20.98
CA ILE A 117 -12.42 -14.38 -20.43
C ILE A 117 -12.37 -14.72 -18.95
N PHE A 118 -12.97 -13.85 -18.14
CA PHE A 118 -13.15 -14.03 -16.70
C PHE A 118 -14.64 -14.27 -16.39
N LEU A 119 -14.91 -15.01 -15.32
CA LEU A 119 -16.27 -15.34 -14.85
C LEU A 119 -16.82 -14.27 -13.88
#